data_AF-A0A1Y2BBN3-F1
#
_entry.id   AF-A0A1Y2BBN3-F1
#
_cell.length_a   1.000
_cell.length_b   1.000
_cell.length_c   1.000
_cell.angle_alpha   90.00
_cell.angle_beta   90.00
_cell.angle_gamma   90.00
#
_symmetry.space_group_name_H-M   'P 1'
#
loop_
_entity.id
_entity.type
_entity.pdbx_description
1 polymer ?
#
loop_
_entity_poly.entity_id
_entity_poly.type
_entity_poly.pdbx_seq_one_letter_code
_entity_poly.pdbx_strand_id
1 'polypeptide(L)'
;MLISDLVIMVWHFTIPRGQRVFHQIAVILLTTAAIAYFCMASDLGFANIATEFSYLGFPRGTYRQIWYVRYIDWTVTTPMLLLELVLASGLPLSDVVTLIFFDLVMIITGLVGSLVESSYKWGFFTFGCAALFYVWYVLLVPGIASAGVLGSDYKRSFTTSTAILSFLWLLYPVAWGLADGASVISPDSEMIFYGILDVLAKPVFCFIHLYSLSKLDLTALQLSSGKFSASAVGAAGYDAEKTSRFGRNPRNSGSTLAAANSTPETQTTPAKRGMFTSKGRYDARQNPVTVHPIDNAPRNGAATAVST
;
A
#
# COMPACT_ATOMS: atom_id res chain seq x y z
N MET A 1 -17.29 -0.55 14.30
CA MET A 1 -15.83 -0.76 14.23
C MET A 1 -15.43 -2.16 14.67
N LEU A 2 -15.53 -2.51 15.96
CA LEU A 2 -15.03 -3.79 16.50
C LEU A 2 -15.56 -5.05 15.78
N ILE A 3 -16.87 -5.14 15.50
CA ILE A 3 -17.42 -6.32 14.81
C ILE A 3 -16.79 -6.48 13.42
N SER A 4 -16.68 -5.39 12.66
CA SER A 4 -16.05 -5.39 11.34
C SER A 4 -14.57 -5.77 11.43
N ASP A 5 -13.86 -5.29 12.45
CA ASP A 5 -12.47 -5.64 12.72
C ASP A 5 -12.29 -7.15 12.91
N LEU A 6 -13.11 -7.75 13.78
CA LEU A 6 -13.09 -9.20 14.02
C LEU A 6 -13.39 -10.01 12.74
N VAL A 7 -14.34 -9.55 11.92
CA VAL A 7 -14.66 -10.20 10.65
C VAL A 7 -13.47 -10.14 9.68
N ILE A 8 -12.85 -8.96 9.50
CA ILE A 8 -11.68 -8.82 8.64
C ILE A 8 -10.48 -9.58 9.20
N MET A 9 -10.33 -9.64 10.52
CA MET A 9 -9.28 -10.41 11.19
C MET A 9 -9.44 -11.93 10.94
N VAL A 10 -10.66 -12.45 10.98
CA VAL A 10 -10.93 -13.85 10.60
C VAL A 10 -10.64 -14.07 9.12
N TRP A 11 -11.07 -13.16 8.24
CA TRP A 11 -10.79 -13.23 6.81
C TRP A 11 -9.28 -13.19 6.51
N HIS A 12 -8.53 -12.35 7.21
CA HIS A 12 -7.06 -12.26 7.11
C HIS A 12 -6.38 -13.63 7.31
N PHE A 13 -6.89 -14.49 8.21
CA PHE A 13 -6.30 -15.80 8.45
C PHE A 13 -6.52 -16.79 7.30
N THR A 14 -7.53 -16.58 6.44
CA THR A 14 -7.80 -17.44 5.28
C THR A 14 -6.93 -17.09 4.06
N ILE A 15 -6.27 -15.94 4.05
CA ILE A 15 -5.42 -15.47 2.94
C ILE A 15 -4.00 -16.08 3.04
N PRO A 16 -3.35 -16.52 1.95
CA PRO A 16 -1.97 -17.01 1.99
C PRO A 16 -0.96 -15.98 2.52
N ARG A 17 0.12 -16.45 3.17
CA ARG A 17 1.21 -15.57 3.65
C ARG A 17 1.87 -14.88 2.45
N GLY A 18 1.91 -13.54 2.44
CA GLY A 18 2.43 -12.71 1.35
C GLY A 18 1.39 -11.78 0.69
N GLN A 19 0.09 -12.11 0.78
CA GLN A 19 -1.01 -11.29 0.22
C GLN A 19 -1.86 -10.61 1.30
N ARG A 20 -1.41 -10.66 2.55
CA ARG A 20 -2.18 -10.24 3.73
C ARG A 20 -2.13 -8.74 4.02
N VAL A 21 -1.24 -8.00 3.35
CA VAL A 21 -0.89 -6.62 3.72
C VAL A 21 -2.12 -5.70 3.77
N PHE A 22 -3.01 -5.77 2.78
CA PHE A 22 -4.24 -4.97 2.76
C PHE A 22 -5.16 -5.30 3.94
N HIS A 23 -5.37 -6.58 4.23
CA HIS A 23 -6.17 -6.98 5.40
C HIS A 23 -5.51 -6.56 6.73
N GLN A 24 -4.18 -6.55 6.81
CA GLN A 24 -3.45 -6.09 8.00
C GLN A 24 -3.63 -4.59 8.20
N ILE A 25 -3.53 -3.80 7.13
CA ILE A 25 -3.80 -2.35 7.16
C ILE A 25 -5.24 -2.09 7.61
N ALA A 26 -6.22 -2.82 7.06
CA ALA A 26 -7.62 -2.72 7.47
C ALA A 26 -7.84 -3.09 8.96
N VAL A 27 -7.16 -4.10 9.48
CA VAL A 27 -7.21 -4.46 10.92
C VAL A 27 -6.61 -3.35 11.79
N ILE A 28 -5.43 -2.81 11.43
CA ILE A 28 -4.82 -1.69 12.16
C ILE A 28 -5.78 -0.50 12.21
N LEU A 29 -6.41 -0.21 11.07
CA LEU A 29 -7.36 0.87 10.91
C LEU A 29 -8.59 0.68 11.80
N LEU A 30 -9.25 -0.49 11.73
CA LEU A 30 -10.48 -0.74 12.47
C LEU A 30 -10.24 -0.96 13.97
N THR A 31 -9.12 -1.55 14.36
CA THR A 31 -8.70 -1.66 15.77
C THR A 31 -8.51 -0.28 16.37
N THR A 32 -7.77 0.61 15.69
CA THR A 32 -7.55 2.00 16.17
C THR A 32 -8.88 2.73 16.33
N ALA A 33 -9.75 2.68 15.31
CA ALA A 33 -11.06 3.31 15.38
C ALA A 33 -11.93 2.70 16.50
N ALA A 34 -11.90 1.38 16.71
CA ALA A 34 -12.66 0.75 17.79
C ALA A 34 -12.24 1.26 19.18
N ILE A 35 -10.93 1.44 19.41
CA ILE A 35 -10.40 1.98 20.67
C ILE A 35 -10.80 3.45 20.85
N ALA A 36 -10.68 4.26 19.80
CA ALA A 36 -11.05 5.68 19.87
C ALA A 36 -12.55 5.87 20.13
N TYR A 37 -13.42 5.10 19.46
CA TYR A 37 -14.86 5.12 19.71
C TYR A 37 -15.22 4.59 21.09
N PHE A 38 -14.50 3.60 21.63
CA PHE A 38 -14.66 3.17 23.02
C PHE A 38 -14.30 4.30 24.00
N CYS A 39 -13.22 5.04 23.76
CA CYS A 39 -12.83 6.20 24.54
C CYS A 39 -13.92 7.28 24.55
N MET A 40 -14.39 7.69 23.36
CA MET A 40 -15.46 8.69 23.23
C MET A 40 -16.77 8.23 23.88
N ALA A 41 -17.16 6.98 23.67
CA ALA A 41 -18.37 6.41 24.28
C ALA A 41 -18.28 6.27 25.82
N SER A 42 -17.05 6.22 26.36
CA SER A 42 -16.79 6.22 27.80
C SER A 42 -16.69 7.64 28.40
N ASP A 43 -17.06 8.66 27.63
CA ASP A 43 -16.95 10.08 28.00
C ASP A 43 -15.51 10.52 28.32
N LEU A 44 -14.54 10.00 27.57
CA LEU A 44 -13.11 10.32 27.68
C LEU A 44 -12.56 10.92 26.38
N GLY A 45 -11.43 11.61 26.47
CA GLY A 45 -10.69 12.06 25.28
C GLY A 45 -11.19 13.38 24.67
N PHE A 46 -11.81 14.25 25.47
CA PHE A 46 -12.17 15.61 25.08
C PHE A 46 -11.48 16.68 25.94
N ALA A 47 -11.41 17.90 25.42
CA ALA A 47 -11.00 19.11 26.12
C ALA A 47 -12.09 20.18 26.01
N ASN A 48 -12.25 21.00 27.05
CA ASN A 48 -13.21 22.10 27.03
C ASN A 48 -12.52 23.36 26.49
N ILE A 49 -13.03 23.88 25.37
CA ILE A 49 -12.50 25.07 24.71
C ILE A 49 -13.59 26.15 24.67
N ALA A 50 -13.26 27.39 25.02
CA ALA A 50 -14.22 28.48 24.97
C ALA A 50 -14.60 28.79 23.52
N THR A 51 -15.90 28.91 23.22
CA THR A 51 -16.35 29.20 21.85
C THR A 51 -16.07 30.65 21.46
N GLU A 52 -15.58 30.82 20.25
CA GLU A 52 -15.44 32.14 19.65
C GLU A 52 -16.79 32.80 19.34
N PHE A 53 -17.74 32.00 18.87
CA PHE A 53 -19.03 32.46 18.40
C PHE A 53 -20.13 32.01 19.36
N SER A 54 -21.20 32.81 19.45
CA SER A 54 -22.45 32.38 20.08
C SER A 54 -23.09 31.28 19.22
N TYR A 55 -23.69 30.28 19.86
CA TYR A 55 -24.31 29.18 19.14
C TYR A 55 -25.49 28.60 19.90
N LEU A 56 -26.53 28.14 19.20
CA LEU A 56 -27.70 27.46 19.80
C LEU A 56 -28.29 28.16 21.04
N GLY A 57 -28.29 29.51 21.05
CA GLY A 57 -28.76 30.32 22.18
C GLY A 57 -27.74 30.52 23.32
N PHE A 58 -26.57 29.89 23.26
CA PHE A 58 -25.45 30.09 24.18
C PHE A 58 -24.61 31.32 23.79
N PRO A 59 -24.21 32.14 24.77
CA PRO A 59 -23.34 33.30 24.52
C PRO A 59 -21.94 32.85 24.10
N ARG A 60 -21.21 33.76 23.46
CA ARG A 60 -19.77 33.61 23.21
C ARG A 60 -19.01 33.32 24.51
N GLY A 61 -17.99 32.48 24.43
CA GLY A 61 -17.15 32.11 25.58
C GLY A 61 -17.73 30.96 26.41
N THR A 62 -18.84 30.36 25.98
CA THR A 62 -19.34 29.10 26.55
C THR A 62 -18.37 27.97 26.19
N TYR A 63 -18.11 27.05 27.11
CA TYR A 63 -17.23 25.92 26.83
C TYR A 63 -17.92 24.89 25.93
N ARG A 64 -17.23 24.49 24.86
CA ARG A 64 -17.58 23.36 24.00
C ARG A 64 -16.59 22.22 24.22
N GLN A 65 -17.10 20.99 24.23
CA GLN A 65 -16.26 19.79 24.21
C GLN A 65 -15.65 19.59 22.82
N ILE A 66 -14.33 19.60 22.75
CA ILE A 66 -13.53 19.26 21.57
C ILE A 66 -12.94 17.88 21.78
N TRP A 67 -13.38 16.93 20.97
CA TRP A 67 -13.04 15.51 21.10
C TRP A 67 -11.73 15.19 20.40
N TYR A 68 -10.61 15.64 21.00
CA TYR A 68 -9.28 15.51 20.43
C TYR A 68 -8.87 14.07 20.13
N VAL A 69 -9.43 13.07 20.84
CA VAL A 69 -9.14 11.65 20.57
C VAL A 69 -9.51 11.22 19.15
N ARG A 70 -10.47 11.91 18.51
CA ARG A 70 -10.83 11.69 17.11
C ARG A 70 -9.67 12.02 16.17
N TYR A 71 -8.89 13.05 16.48
CA TYR A 71 -7.71 13.40 15.69
C TYR A 71 -6.57 12.41 15.93
N ILE A 72 -6.48 11.82 17.13
CA ILE A 72 -5.53 10.73 17.41
C ILE A 72 -5.89 9.49 16.57
N ASP A 73 -7.18 9.13 16.50
CA ASP A 73 -7.68 8.11 15.56
C ASP A 73 -7.24 8.44 14.13
N TRP A 74 -7.62 9.61 13.63
CA TRP A 74 -7.35 9.99 12.24
C TRP A 74 -5.87 10.03 11.90
N THR A 75 -5.01 10.47 12.83
CA THR A 75 -3.55 10.48 12.64
C THR A 75 -3.01 9.09 12.29
N VAL A 76 -3.68 8.02 12.72
CA VAL A 76 -3.32 6.64 12.37
C VAL A 76 -4.18 6.13 11.21
N THR A 77 -5.49 6.37 11.22
CA THR A 77 -6.42 5.75 10.27
C THR A 77 -6.45 6.39 8.90
N THR A 78 -6.23 7.69 8.76
CA THR A 78 -6.17 8.33 7.43
C THR A 78 -4.92 7.92 6.65
N PRO A 79 -3.72 7.77 7.25
CA PRO A 79 -2.60 7.15 6.55
C PRO A 79 -2.87 5.71 6.13
N MET A 80 -3.55 4.91 6.98
CA MET A 80 -3.91 3.53 6.63
C MET A 80 -4.89 3.45 5.46
N LEU A 81 -5.89 4.35 5.40
CA LEU A 81 -6.83 4.46 4.27
C LEU A 81 -6.09 4.80 2.96
N LEU A 82 -5.14 5.73 3.04
CA LEU A 82 -4.34 6.11 1.87
C LEU A 82 -3.43 4.98 1.43
N LEU A 83 -2.77 4.28 2.37
CA LEU A 83 -1.92 3.14 2.06
C LEU A 83 -2.70 1.98 1.41
N GLU A 84 -3.90 1.66 1.88
CA GLU A 84 -4.80 0.68 1.22
C GLU A 84 -4.98 1.01 -0.27
N LEU A 85 -5.27 2.28 -0.58
CA LEU A 85 -5.43 2.74 -1.96
C LEU A 85 -4.12 2.68 -2.76
N VAL A 86 -3.08 3.38 -2.30
CA VAL A 86 -1.90 3.66 -3.16
C VAL A 86 -0.95 2.47 -3.29
N LEU A 87 -0.97 1.52 -2.34
CA LEU A 87 -0.28 0.25 -2.53
C LEU A 87 -0.91 -0.59 -3.65
N ALA A 88 -2.19 -0.37 -3.95
CA ALA A 88 -2.88 -1.03 -5.06
C ALA A 88 -2.74 -0.28 -6.41
N SER A 89 -2.20 0.94 -6.44
CA SER A 89 -1.97 1.69 -7.69
C SER A 89 -0.56 1.55 -8.26
N GLY A 90 0.43 1.15 -7.45
CA GLY A 90 1.83 1.13 -7.87
C GLY A 90 2.48 2.52 -7.87
N LEU A 91 1.95 3.45 -7.07
CA LEU A 91 2.44 4.82 -6.98
C LEU A 91 3.91 4.84 -6.48
N PRO A 92 4.78 5.71 -7.03
CA PRO A 92 6.17 5.83 -6.57
C PRO A 92 6.27 6.13 -5.07
N LEU A 93 7.27 5.54 -4.40
CA LEU A 93 7.46 5.71 -2.96
C LEU A 93 7.61 7.17 -2.54
N SER A 94 8.25 8.01 -3.37
CA SER A 94 8.39 9.46 -3.11
C SER A 94 7.04 10.15 -2.98
N ASP A 95 6.08 9.77 -3.83
CA ASP A 95 4.74 10.35 -3.86
C ASP A 95 3.93 9.81 -2.68
N VAL A 96 4.08 8.53 -2.33
CA VAL A 96 3.46 7.95 -1.13
C VAL A 96 3.95 8.65 0.13
N VAL A 97 5.25 8.88 0.29
CA VAL A 97 5.80 9.58 1.48
C VAL A 97 5.24 11.00 1.59
N THR A 98 5.23 11.73 0.47
CA THR A 98 4.73 13.11 0.46
C THR A 98 3.22 13.17 0.70
N LEU A 99 2.47 12.21 0.13
CA LEU A 99 1.04 12.03 0.36
C LEU A 99 0.71 11.83 1.84
N ILE A 100 1.41 10.90 2.51
CA ILE A 100 1.20 10.65 3.94
C ILE A 100 1.59 11.87 4.78
N PHE A 101 2.66 12.59 4.42
CA PHE A 101 3.03 13.82 5.12
C PHE A 101 1.91 14.88 5.06
N PHE A 102 1.35 15.14 3.87
CA PHE A 102 0.25 16.12 3.74
C PHE A 102 -1.05 15.64 4.39
N ASP A 103 -1.32 14.34 4.42
CA ASP A 103 -2.41 13.78 5.21
C ASP A 103 -2.24 14.08 6.71
N LEU A 104 -1.03 13.89 7.26
CA LEU A 104 -0.74 14.24 8.65
C LEU A 104 -0.86 15.76 8.90
N VAL A 105 -0.39 16.60 7.97
CA VAL A 105 -0.58 18.06 8.06
C VAL A 105 -2.07 18.41 8.14
N MET A 106 -2.91 17.77 7.33
CA MET A 106 -4.36 17.96 7.34
C MET A 106 -4.96 17.65 8.72
N ILE A 107 -4.63 16.49 9.31
CA ILE A 107 -5.17 16.09 10.60
C ILE A 107 -4.64 16.96 11.75
N ILE A 108 -3.33 17.23 11.78
CA ILE A 108 -2.68 17.99 12.86
C ILE A 108 -3.17 19.44 12.85
N THR A 109 -3.27 20.08 11.68
CA THR A 109 -3.80 21.45 11.60
C THR A 109 -5.28 21.51 12.00
N GLY A 110 -6.08 20.51 11.62
CA GLY A 110 -7.45 20.37 12.11
C GLY A 110 -7.54 20.33 13.63
N LEU A 111 -6.72 19.49 14.28
CA LEU A 111 -6.66 19.39 15.74
C LEU A 111 -6.26 20.72 16.39
N VAL A 112 -5.16 21.31 15.92
CA VAL A 112 -4.66 22.58 16.46
C VAL A 112 -5.73 23.66 16.32
N GLY A 113 -6.37 23.76 15.15
CA GLY A 113 -7.47 24.69 14.91
C GLY A 113 -8.64 24.50 15.88
N SER A 114 -9.02 23.26 16.18
CA SER A 114 -10.10 22.97 17.14
C SER A 114 -9.79 23.40 18.56
N LEU A 115 -8.50 23.46 18.93
CA LEU A 115 -8.05 23.90 20.25
C LEU A 115 -7.82 25.43 20.34
N VAL A 116 -7.95 26.17 19.24
CA VAL A 116 -7.82 27.63 19.23
C VAL A 116 -9.18 28.28 19.51
N GLU A 117 -9.24 29.15 20.51
CA GLU A 117 -10.45 29.89 20.92
C GLU A 117 -10.79 31.10 20.02
N SER A 118 -9.83 31.58 19.23
CA SER A 118 -9.96 32.79 18.41
C SER A 118 -10.09 32.48 16.92
N SER A 119 -10.37 33.52 16.12
CA SER A 119 -10.53 33.44 14.66
C SER A 119 -9.32 32.87 13.94
N TYR A 120 -8.16 32.85 14.59
CA TYR A 120 -6.96 32.19 14.06
C TYR A 120 -7.18 30.70 13.74
N LYS A 121 -8.18 30.04 14.34
CA LYS A 121 -8.57 28.67 13.98
C LYS A 121 -8.84 28.49 12.48
N TRP A 122 -9.37 29.52 11.81
CA TRP A 122 -9.66 29.47 10.37
C TRP A 122 -8.40 29.49 9.50
N GLY A 123 -7.29 30.01 10.01
CA GLY A 123 -5.97 29.86 9.37
C GLY A 123 -5.55 28.39 9.33
N PHE A 124 -5.67 27.68 10.46
CA PHE A 124 -5.39 26.24 10.53
C PHE A 124 -6.34 25.42 9.65
N PHE A 125 -7.64 25.77 9.64
CA PHE A 125 -8.60 25.17 8.72
C PHE A 125 -8.18 25.32 7.25
N THR A 126 -7.71 26.51 6.87
CA THR A 126 -7.25 26.79 5.50
C THR A 126 -6.03 25.95 5.15
N PHE A 127 -5.05 25.81 6.05
CA PHE A 127 -3.90 24.92 5.84
C PHE A 127 -4.32 23.46 5.70
N GLY A 128 -5.27 23.00 6.52
CA GLY A 128 -5.81 21.64 6.44
C GLY A 128 -6.53 21.38 5.12
N CYS A 129 -7.37 22.31 4.65
CA CYS A 129 -8.02 22.21 3.34
C CYS A 129 -7.03 22.23 2.18
N ALA A 130 -5.98 23.06 2.24
CA ALA A 130 -4.92 23.06 1.24
C ALA A 130 -4.18 21.72 1.17
N ALA A 131 -3.91 21.11 2.32
CA ALA A 131 -3.32 19.77 2.40
C ALA A 131 -4.27 18.69 1.84
N LEU A 132 -5.57 18.77 2.13
CA LEU A 132 -6.59 17.89 1.53
C LEU A 132 -6.63 18.01 0.00
N PHE A 133 -6.53 19.21 -0.55
CA PHE A 133 -6.46 19.39 -2.01
C PHE A 133 -5.23 18.74 -2.62
N TYR A 134 -4.09 18.78 -1.93
CA TYR A 134 -2.89 18.05 -2.37
C TYR A 134 -3.11 16.54 -2.34
N VAL A 135 -3.70 16.00 -1.28
CA VAL A 135 -4.09 14.58 -1.18
C VAL A 135 -4.97 14.18 -2.36
N TRP A 136 -6.01 14.96 -2.67
CA TRP A 136 -6.88 14.71 -3.82
C TRP A 136 -6.15 14.79 -5.16
N TYR A 137 -5.25 15.76 -5.32
CA TYR A 137 -4.43 15.85 -6.53
C TYR A 137 -3.67 14.55 -6.75
N VAL A 138 -2.95 14.05 -5.73
CA VAL A 138 -2.17 12.81 -5.83
C VAL A 138 -3.06 11.61 -6.13
N LEU A 139 -4.20 11.47 -5.44
CA LEU A 139 -5.09 10.33 -5.66
C LEU A 139 -5.75 10.36 -7.04
N LEU A 140 -6.28 11.51 -7.48
CA LEU A 140 -7.08 11.62 -8.69
C LEU A 140 -6.26 11.76 -9.96
N VAL A 141 -4.98 12.17 -9.87
CA VAL A 141 -4.12 12.40 -11.03
C VAL A 141 -3.05 11.31 -11.16
N PRO A 142 -1.89 11.37 -10.45
CA PRO A 142 -0.87 10.35 -10.60
C PRO A 142 -1.31 8.98 -10.08
N GLY A 143 -2.16 8.90 -9.06
CA GLY A 143 -2.70 7.62 -8.55
C GLY A 143 -3.50 6.84 -9.59
N ILE A 144 -4.48 7.50 -10.24
CA ILE A 144 -5.28 6.88 -11.31
C ILE A 144 -4.40 6.53 -12.53
N ALA A 145 -3.45 7.40 -12.88
CA ALA A 145 -2.54 7.14 -13.99
C ALA A 145 -1.65 5.91 -13.73
N SER A 146 -1.07 5.83 -12.52
CA SER A 146 -0.22 4.73 -12.08
C SER A 146 -0.97 3.39 -12.07
N ALA A 147 -2.19 3.35 -11.52
CA ALA A 147 -3.04 2.17 -11.56
C ALA A 147 -3.38 1.72 -13.00
N GLY A 148 -3.47 2.68 -13.93
CA GLY A 148 -3.67 2.42 -15.36
C GLY A 148 -2.54 1.66 -16.04
N VAL A 149 -1.30 1.81 -15.55
CA VAL A 149 -0.13 1.08 -16.08
C VAL A 149 -0.20 -0.41 -15.73
N LEU A 150 -0.79 -0.75 -14.57
CA LEU A 150 -0.98 -2.13 -14.12
C LEU A 150 -2.12 -2.85 -14.86
N GLY A 151 -3.09 -2.11 -15.40
CA GLY A 151 -4.17 -2.64 -16.23
C GLY A 151 -5.52 -1.95 -15.99
N SER A 152 -6.49 -2.25 -16.86
CA SER A 152 -7.83 -1.65 -16.80
C SER A 152 -8.57 -1.97 -15.49
N ASP A 153 -8.40 -3.18 -14.97
CA ASP A 153 -9.09 -3.64 -13.76
C ASP A 153 -8.52 -2.96 -12.50
N TYR A 154 -7.20 -2.77 -12.43
CA TYR A 154 -6.54 -1.98 -11.38
C TYR A 154 -7.01 -0.53 -11.40
N LYS A 155 -6.97 0.10 -12.59
CA LYS A 155 -7.47 1.47 -12.76
C LYS A 155 -8.90 1.62 -12.30
N ARG A 156 -9.79 0.70 -12.69
CA ARG A 156 -11.20 0.73 -12.31
C ARG A 156 -11.37 0.58 -10.79
N SER A 157 -10.74 -0.43 -10.19
CA SER A 157 -10.79 -0.69 -8.75
C SER A 157 -10.29 0.53 -7.95
N PHE A 158 -9.13 1.07 -8.32
CA PHE A 158 -8.53 2.23 -7.67
C PHE A 158 -9.38 3.49 -7.87
N THR A 159 -9.87 3.76 -9.09
CA THR A 159 -10.71 4.93 -9.37
C THR A 159 -12.01 4.90 -8.59
N THR A 160 -12.69 3.75 -8.53
CA THR A 160 -13.92 3.61 -7.74
C THR A 160 -13.67 3.84 -6.25
N SER A 161 -12.63 3.24 -5.70
CA SER A 161 -12.29 3.37 -4.29
C SER A 161 -11.88 4.79 -3.93
N THR A 162 -11.06 5.42 -4.77
CA THR A 162 -10.66 6.83 -4.65
C THR A 162 -11.86 7.76 -4.73
N ALA A 163 -12.80 7.54 -5.66
CA ALA A 163 -13.98 8.40 -5.79
C ALA A 163 -14.88 8.34 -4.55
N ILE A 164 -15.10 7.13 -4.00
CA ILE A 164 -15.85 6.95 -2.75
C ILE A 164 -15.17 7.69 -1.60
N LEU A 165 -13.87 7.47 -1.42
CA LEU A 165 -13.14 8.05 -0.29
C LEU A 165 -13.05 9.58 -0.40
N SER A 166 -12.72 10.11 -1.56
CA SER A 166 -12.64 11.56 -1.80
C SER A 166 -13.98 12.26 -1.56
N PHE A 167 -15.09 11.64 -1.98
CA PHE A 167 -16.43 12.17 -1.70
C PHE A 167 -16.74 12.19 -0.21
N LEU A 168 -16.45 11.10 0.52
CA LEU A 168 -16.65 11.06 1.98
C LEU A 168 -15.76 12.08 2.69
N TRP A 169 -14.49 12.20 2.29
CA TRP A 169 -13.52 13.11 2.90
C TRP A 169 -13.85 14.58 2.69
N LEU A 170 -14.57 14.95 1.62
CA LEU A 170 -15.11 16.30 1.44
C LEU A 170 -16.07 16.70 2.58
N LEU A 171 -16.77 15.74 3.19
CA LEU A 171 -17.76 16.03 4.23
C LEU A 171 -17.13 16.28 5.60
N TYR A 172 -15.90 15.80 5.85
CA TYR A 172 -15.18 16.01 7.12
C TYR A 172 -14.83 17.48 7.40
N PRO A 173 -14.25 18.28 6.47
CA PRO A 173 -14.02 19.71 6.71
C PRO A 173 -15.33 20.50 6.78
N VAL A 174 -16.41 20.04 6.12
CA VAL A 174 -17.75 20.63 6.29
C VAL A 174 -18.25 20.41 7.71
N ALA A 175 -18.17 19.17 8.23
CA ALA A 175 -18.49 18.85 9.61
C ALA A 175 -17.64 19.68 10.59
N TRP A 176 -16.35 19.85 10.29
CA TRP A 176 -15.42 20.64 11.12
C TRP A 176 -15.84 22.12 11.18
N GLY A 177 -16.14 22.71 10.02
CA GLY A 177 -16.57 24.10 9.93
C GLY A 177 -17.87 24.35 10.70
N LEU A 178 -18.80 23.40 10.67
CA LEU A 178 -20.06 23.48 11.40
C LEU A 178 -19.91 23.20 12.90
N ALA A 179 -18.97 22.34 13.30
CA ALA A 179 -18.70 21.97 14.68
C ALA A 179 -17.59 22.85 15.29
N ASP A 180 -16.34 22.37 15.30
CA ASP A 180 -15.20 22.98 15.98
C ASP A 180 -14.88 24.41 15.53
N GLY A 181 -15.15 24.71 14.26
CA GLY A 181 -14.98 26.03 13.66
C GLY A 181 -16.01 27.03 14.18
N ALA A 182 -17.23 26.95 13.66
CA ALA A 182 -18.28 27.94 13.88
C ALA A 182 -19.23 27.61 15.05
N SER A 183 -19.11 26.43 15.67
CA SER A 183 -19.98 25.94 16.76
C SER A 183 -21.47 25.87 16.41
N VAL A 184 -21.85 25.81 15.13
CA VAL A 184 -23.24 25.84 14.64
C VAL A 184 -24.05 24.63 15.10
N ILE A 185 -23.46 23.43 15.10
CA ILE A 185 -24.13 22.19 15.50
C ILE A 185 -23.78 21.77 16.94
N SER A 186 -24.70 21.08 17.63
CA SER A 186 -24.44 20.58 18.98
C SER A 186 -23.35 19.49 18.98
N PRO A 187 -22.65 19.27 20.11
CA PRO A 187 -21.70 18.15 20.24
C PRO A 187 -22.32 16.78 19.90
N ASP A 188 -23.59 16.54 20.26
CA ASP A 188 -24.29 15.30 19.91
C ASP A 188 -24.49 15.17 18.39
N SER A 189 -24.87 16.26 17.73
CA SER A 189 -25.05 16.28 16.27
C SER A 189 -23.71 16.10 15.54
N GLU A 190 -22.64 16.68 16.07
CA GLU A 190 -21.27 16.46 15.59
C GLU A 190 -20.89 14.98 15.71
N MET A 191 -21.17 14.34 16.84
CA MET A 191 -20.89 12.91 17.05
C MET A 191 -21.63 12.01 16.09
N ILE A 192 -22.91 12.29 15.83
CA ILE A 192 -23.68 11.54 14.84
C ILE A 192 -23.10 11.76 13.44
N PHE A 193 -22.75 13.00 13.08
CA PHE A 193 -22.23 13.32 11.76
C PHE A 193 -20.91 12.58 11.50
N TYR A 194 -19.89 12.75 12.35
CA TYR A 194 -18.63 12.03 12.19
C TYR A 194 -18.78 10.52 12.36
N GLY A 195 -19.69 10.06 13.23
CA GLY A 195 -20.01 8.65 13.40
C GLY A 195 -20.49 7.99 12.11
N ILE A 196 -21.42 8.61 11.39
CA ILE A 196 -21.90 8.13 10.09
C ILE A 196 -20.76 8.12 9.07
N LEU A 197 -20.01 9.23 8.99
CA LEU A 197 -18.89 9.34 8.04
C LEU A 197 -17.85 8.25 8.30
N ASP A 198 -17.48 8.01 9.55
CA ASP A 198 -16.49 7.00 9.90
C ASP A 198 -16.98 5.58 9.62
N VAL A 199 -18.26 5.26 9.87
CA VAL A 199 -18.81 3.94 9.49
C VAL A 199 -18.74 3.73 7.97
N LEU A 200 -18.99 4.77 7.18
CA LEU A 200 -18.90 4.69 5.72
C LEU A 200 -17.44 4.61 5.23
N ALA A 201 -16.57 5.46 5.78
CA ALA A 201 -15.19 5.62 5.35
C ALA A 201 -14.23 4.56 5.88
N LYS A 202 -14.60 3.86 6.97
CA LYS A 202 -13.76 2.82 7.59
C LYS A 202 -14.29 1.42 7.27
N PRO A 203 -15.26 0.83 8.01
CA PRO A 203 -15.63 -0.57 7.78
C PRO A 203 -16.30 -0.80 6.42
N VAL A 204 -17.26 0.05 6.01
CA VAL A 204 -17.94 -0.12 4.71
C VAL A 204 -16.95 0.01 3.56
N PHE A 205 -16.12 1.05 3.58
CA PHE A 205 -15.04 1.23 2.63
C PHE A 205 -14.08 0.04 2.60
N CYS A 206 -13.56 -0.42 3.75
CA CYS A 206 -12.67 -1.57 3.83
C CYS A 206 -13.28 -2.83 3.20
N PHE A 207 -14.56 -3.15 3.48
CA PHE A 207 -15.21 -4.31 2.85
C PHE A 207 -15.33 -4.16 1.33
N ILE A 208 -15.75 -2.99 0.85
CA ILE A 208 -15.86 -2.72 -0.60
C ILE A 208 -14.48 -2.82 -1.26
N HIS A 209 -13.46 -2.22 -0.65
CA HIS A 209 -12.13 -2.16 -1.21
C HIS A 209 -11.43 -3.53 -1.21
N LEU A 210 -11.42 -4.24 -0.08
CA LEU A 210 -10.86 -5.59 0.02
C LEU A 210 -11.56 -6.57 -0.92
N TYR A 211 -12.88 -6.48 -1.06
CA TYR A 211 -13.61 -7.28 -2.04
C TYR A 211 -13.21 -6.93 -3.48
N SER A 212 -12.99 -5.65 -3.79
CA SER A 212 -12.47 -5.22 -5.09
C SER A 212 -11.07 -5.78 -5.36
N LEU A 213 -10.17 -5.71 -4.36
CA LEU A 213 -8.81 -6.25 -4.45
C LEU A 213 -8.77 -7.77 -4.57
N SER A 214 -9.72 -8.50 -3.95
CA SER A 214 -9.78 -9.97 -4.04
C SER A 214 -9.98 -10.51 -5.47
N LYS A 215 -10.36 -9.62 -6.41
CA LYS A 215 -10.55 -9.94 -7.84
C LYS A 215 -9.30 -9.67 -8.68
N LEU A 216 -8.28 -9.04 -8.10
CA LEU A 216 -7.06 -8.64 -8.80
C LEU A 216 -5.92 -9.61 -8.49
N ASP A 217 -4.96 -9.73 -9.42
CA ASP A 217 -3.72 -10.47 -9.19
C ASP A 217 -2.68 -9.60 -8.46
N LEU A 218 -2.77 -9.56 -7.13
CA LEU A 218 -1.89 -8.74 -6.30
C LEU A 218 -0.38 -9.08 -6.45
N THR A 219 -0.03 -10.18 -7.10
CA THR A 219 1.37 -10.51 -7.43
C THR A 219 2.00 -9.48 -8.37
N ALA A 220 1.19 -8.83 -9.23
CA ALA A 220 1.63 -7.78 -10.13
C ALA A 220 2.16 -6.53 -9.40
N LEU A 221 1.75 -6.31 -8.15
CA LEU A 221 2.20 -5.19 -7.32
C LEU A 221 3.62 -5.39 -6.77
N GLN A 222 4.18 -6.61 -6.89
CA GLN A 222 5.53 -6.98 -6.44
C GLN A 222 5.84 -6.54 -4.99
N LEU A 223 4.82 -6.53 -4.12
CA LEU A 223 4.97 -6.22 -2.70
C LEU A 223 5.71 -7.37 -2.00
N SER A 224 7.04 -7.31 -2.03
CA SER A 224 7.89 -8.32 -1.39
C SER A 224 8.08 -7.99 0.08
N SER A 225 7.49 -8.80 0.96
CA SER A 225 7.78 -8.78 2.40
C SER A 225 8.77 -9.90 2.72
N GLY A 226 10.06 -9.65 2.49
CA GLY A 226 11.15 -10.58 2.77
C GLY A 226 12.08 -10.08 3.87
N LYS A 227 12.52 -10.97 4.78
CA LYS A 227 13.68 -10.70 5.63
C LYS A 227 14.95 -10.97 4.81
N PHE A 228 15.81 -9.96 4.63
CA PHE A 228 17.15 -10.17 4.03
C PHE A 228 17.97 -11.24 4.76
N SER A 229 17.69 -11.50 6.05
CA SER A 229 18.33 -12.59 6.80
C SER A 229 17.96 -13.99 6.30
N ALA A 230 16.78 -14.17 5.70
CA ALA A 230 16.40 -15.44 5.07
C ALA A 230 17.15 -15.67 3.75
N SER A 231 17.46 -14.59 3.01
CA SER A 231 18.22 -14.65 1.75
C SER A 231 19.71 -14.92 1.98
N ALA A 232 20.30 -14.43 3.09
CA ALA A 232 21.70 -14.69 3.43
C ALA A 232 21.97 -16.17 3.79
N VAL A 233 21.00 -16.87 4.37
CA VAL A 233 21.11 -18.30 4.68
C VAL A 233 20.96 -19.17 3.43
N GLY A 234 20.22 -18.71 2.41
CA GLY A 234 20.06 -19.40 1.13
C GLY A 234 21.27 -19.28 0.19
N ALA A 235 21.99 -18.15 0.23
CA ALA A 235 23.15 -17.91 -0.65
C ALA A 235 24.46 -18.53 -0.11
N ALA A 236 24.60 -18.73 1.20
CA ALA A 236 25.80 -19.30 1.80
C ALA A 236 25.80 -20.84 1.92
N GLY A 237 24.66 -21.50 1.67
CA GLY A 237 24.47 -22.93 1.92
C GLY A 237 24.66 -23.87 0.74
N TYR A 238 24.74 -23.37 -0.50
CA TYR A 238 24.75 -24.24 -1.69
C TYR A 238 26.14 -24.48 -2.32
N ASP A 239 27.13 -23.62 -2.04
CA ASP A 239 28.46 -23.71 -2.71
C ASP A 239 29.60 -24.23 -1.82
N ALA A 240 29.41 -24.33 -0.50
CA ALA A 240 30.48 -24.69 0.43
C ALA A 240 30.64 -26.21 0.69
N GLU A 241 29.62 -27.03 0.44
CA GLU A 241 29.65 -28.44 0.85
C GLU A 241 30.17 -29.39 -0.25
N LYS A 242 30.21 -28.98 -1.51
CA LYS A 242 30.58 -29.87 -2.63
C LYS A 242 32.04 -29.80 -3.09
N THR A 243 32.87 -28.96 -2.49
CA THR A 243 34.27 -28.71 -2.93
C THR A 243 35.35 -29.18 -1.96
N SER A 244 35.01 -29.76 -0.80
CA SER A 244 36.02 -30.17 0.21
C SER A 244 36.21 -31.68 0.39
N ARG A 245 35.46 -32.52 -0.32
CA ARG A 245 35.63 -33.98 -0.27
C ARG A 245 35.61 -34.56 -1.67
N PHE A 246 36.75 -34.61 -2.33
CA PHE A 246 37.22 -35.69 -3.23
C PHE A 246 38.35 -35.14 -4.11
N GLY A 247 39.52 -35.78 -4.06
CA GLY A 247 40.42 -35.82 -5.21
C GLY A 247 41.75 -35.08 -5.08
N ARG A 248 42.71 -35.78 -4.47
CA ARG A 248 44.15 -35.56 -4.52
C ARG A 248 44.69 -35.53 -6.00
N ASN A 249 45.76 -34.77 -6.18
CA ASN A 249 46.48 -34.36 -7.40
C ASN A 249 47.24 -35.53 -8.16
N PRO A 250 48.06 -35.31 -9.22
CA PRO A 250 47.74 -35.43 -10.66
C PRO A 250 48.63 -36.46 -11.44
N ARG A 251 48.30 -36.83 -12.70
CA ARG A 251 49.27 -37.37 -13.72
C ARG A 251 48.69 -37.60 -15.14
N ASN A 252 49.35 -36.96 -16.11
CA ASN A 252 49.73 -37.35 -17.49
C ASN A 252 48.93 -38.33 -18.40
N SER A 253 48.82 -37.86 -19.66
CA SER A 253 49.05 -38.56 -20.95
C SER A 253 47.92 -39.33 -21.66
N GLY A 254 47.53 -38.80 -22.82
CA GLY A 254 47.65 -39.48 -24.13
C GLY A 254 46.49 -40.35 -24.65
N SER A 255 46.01 -40.01 -25.87
CA SER A 255 45.66 -40.88 -27.03
C SER A 255 44.70 -42.08 -26.82
N THR A 256 43.75 -42.51 -27.66
CA THR A 256 43.36 -42.32 -29.07
C THR A 256 42.25 -43.36 -29.36
N LEU A 257 41.36 -43.09 -30.33
CA LEU A 257 40.64 -44.07 -31.21
C LEU A 257 39.64 -45.05 -30.53
N ALA A 258 38.57 -45.59 -31.11
CA ALA A 258 38.03 -45.74 -32.47
C ALA A 258 36.50 -46.04 -32.35
N ALA A 259 35.64 -45.68 -33.32
CA ALA A 259 34.96 -46.55 -34.33
C ALA A 259 33.99 -47.62 -33.73
N ALA A 260 32.80 -47.98 -34.23
CA ALA A 260 32.07 -47.74 -35.49
C ALA A 260 30.59 -48.19 -35.36
N ASN A 261 29.75 -47.64 -36.24
CA ASN A 261 28.54 -48.17 -36.94
C ASN A 261 27.66 -49.30 -36.35
N SER A 262 26.33 -49.09 -36.35
CA SER A 262 25.41 -49.56 -37.42
C SER A 262 23.92 -49.44 -37.02
N THR A 263 23.10 -48.93 -37.94
CA THR A 263 21.63 -49.05 -38.09
C THR A 263 21.33 -50.21 -39.06
N PRO A 264 20.10 -50.79 -39.23
CA PRO A 264 18.83 -50.05 -39.44
C PRO A 264 17.46 -50.75 -39.12
N GLU A 265 16.36 -50.04 -39.48
CA GLU A 265 14.97 -50.48 -39.79
C GLU A 265 13.96 -50.78 -38.64
N THR A 266 12.62 -50.63 -38.72
CA THR A 266 11.62 -49.88 -39.54
C THR A 266 10.20 -50.11 -38.90
N GLN A 267 9.35 -49.07 -38.84
CA GLN A 267 7.85 -48.99 -38.79
C GLN A 267 7.00 -49.71 -37.72
N THR A 268 6.06 -48.97 -37.09
CA THR A 268 4.58 -49.05 -37.30
C THR A 268 3.80 -48.10 -36.36
N THR A 269 2.65 -47.60 -36.82
CA THR A 269 1.79 -46.52 -36.24
C THR A 269 0.48 -47.11 -35.64
N PRO A 270 -0.53 -46.31 -35.22
CA PRO A 270 -0.87 -45.88 -33.84
C PRO A 270 -2.13 -46.55 -33.24
N ALA A 271 -2.35 -46.46 -31.92
CA ALA A 271 -3.70 -46.53 -31.35
C ALA A 271 -3.86 -46.01 -29.90
N LYS A 272 -4.91 -45.19 -29.75
CA LYS A 272 -5.83 -45.04 -28.59
C LYS A 272 -5.45 -44.18 -27.37
N ARG A 273 -6.09 -43.01 -27.42
CA ARG A 273 -6.46 -42.03 -26.40
C ARG A 273 -7.25 -42.67 -25.23
N GLY A 274 -6.87 -42.33 -24.00
CA GLY A 274 -7.62 -42.51 -22.75
C GLY A 274 -6.90 -41.76 -21.63
N MET A 275 -7.21 -40.48 -21.41
CA MET A 275 -8.06 -39.99 -20.30
C MET A 275 -7.45 -40.25 -18.91
N PHE A 276 -6.49 -39.40 -18.50
CA PHE A 276 -6.39 -38.67 -17.21
C PHE A 276 -5.00 -38.02 -17.12
N THR A 277 -4.90 -36.76 -17.52
CA THR A 277 -3.76 -35.84 -17.29
C THR A 277 -4.29 -34.72 -16.40
N SER A 278 -3.58 -34.04 -15.51
CA SER A 278 -2.20 -34.03 -15.03
C SER A 278 -2.24 -32.94 -13.93
N LYS A 279 -1.74 -33.20 -12.73
CA LYS A 279 -1.47 -32.13 -11.74
C LYS A 279 -0.25 -31.36 -12.25
N GLY A 280 -0.46 -30.12 -12.67
CA GLY A 280 0.59 -29.22 -13.14
C GLY A 280 1.64 -28.94 -12.06
N ARG A 281 2.82 -29.51 -12.25
CA ARG A 281 4.09 -28.94 -11.75
C ARG A 281 4.47 -27.81 -12.70
N TYR A 282 4.62 -26.60 -12.17
CA TYR A 282 5.25 -25.51 -12.90
C TYR A 282 6.76 -25.61 -12.71
N ASP A 283 7.44 -26.19 -13.70
CA ASP A 283 8.87 -26.04 -13.88
C ASP A 283 9.15 -24.67 -14.47
N ALA A 284 9.97 -23.87 -13.79
CA ALA A 284 10.49 -22.62 -14.29
C ALA A 284 11.39 -22.88 -15.50
N ARG A 285 10.91 -22.56 -16.71
CA ARG A 285 11.77 -22.48 -17.89
C ARG A 285 12.65 -21.24 -17.78
N GLN A 286 13.95 -21.47 -17.63
CA GLN A 286 14.98 -20.46 -17.85
C GLN A 286 15.05 -20.18 -19.36
N ASN A 287 14.82 -18.93 -19.77
CA ASN A 287 15.21 -18.44 -21.10
C ASN A 287 16.72 -18.18 -21.11
N PRO A 288 17.48 -18.65 -22.10
CA PRO A 288 18.88 -18.27 -22.24
C PRO A 288 18.98 -16.83 -22.78
N VAL A 289 19.68 -15.98 -22.03
CA VAL A 289 20.11 -14.65 -22.46
C VAL A 289 21.23 -14.82 -23.50
N THR A 290 20.98 -14.39 -24.73
CA THR A 290 22.01 -14.26 -25.77
C THR A 290 22.94 -13.10 -25.45
N VAL A 291 24.21 -13.41 -25.17
CA VAL A 291 25.30 -12.44 -24.98
C VAL A 291 25.94 -12.16 -26.35
N HIS A 292 25.96 -10.89 -26.76
CA HIS A 292 26.72 -10.44 -27.94
C HIS A 292 28.21 -10.32 -27.60
N PRO A 293 29.14 -10.81 -28.44
CA PRO A 293 30.57 -10.60 -28.23
C PRO A 293 30.99 -9.16 -28.54
N ILE A 294 31.86 -8.61 -27.68
CA ILE A 294 32.57 -7.35 -27.90
C ILE A 294 33.84 -7.65 -28.72
N ASP A 295 33.95 -7.09 -29.91
CA ASP A 295 35.16 -7.14 -30.74
C ASP A 295 36.27 -6.27 -30.13
N ASN A 296 37.37 -6.92 -29.75
CA ASN A 296 38.63 -6.27 -29.37
C ASN A 296 39.57 -6.24 -30.58
N ALA A 297 39.70 -5.07 -31.21
CA ALA A 297 40.76 -4.81 -32.19
C ALA A 297 41.94 -4.06 -31.51
N PRO A 298 43.21 -4.46 -31.74
CA PRO A 298 44.37 -3.82 -31.12
C PRO A 298 44.73 -2.49 -31.81
N ARG A 299 44.89 -1.42 -31.01
CA ARG A 299 45.49 -0.15 -31.42
C ARG A 299 47.01 -0.22 -31.22
N ASN A 300 47.76 -0.22 -32.31
CA ASN A 300 49.18 0.17 -32.30
C ASN A 300 49.30 1.64 -32.70
N GLY A 301 50.02 2.40 -31.86
CA GLY A 301 50.25 3.82 -32.05
C GLY A 301 51.37 4.12 -33.04
N ALA A 302 51.29 5.31 -33.63
CA ALA A 302 52.43 6.08 -34.11
C ALA A 302 52.13 7.57 -33.86
N ALA A 303 53.06 8.22 -33.17
CA ALA A 303 53.02 9.63 -32.80
C ALA A 303 53.86 10.46 -33.76
N THR A 304 53.38 11.66 -34.10
CA THR A 304 54.16 12.85 -34.52
C THR A 304 53.17 14.03 -34.57
N ALA A 305 53.16 14.97 -33.64
CA ALA A 305 54.09 16.09 -33.41
C ALA A 305 53.84 17.31 -34.33
N VAL A 306 53.45 18.42 -33.67
CA VAL A 306 53.93 19.81 -33.85
C VAL A 306 53.22 20.77 -34.85
N SER A 307 52.72 21.87 -34.25
CA SER A 307 52.51 23.26 -34.74
C SER A 307 51.70 23.48 -36.02
N THR A 308 50.78 24.45 -36.12
CA THR A 308 50.72 25.84 -35.61
C THR A 308 49.28 26.27 -35.47
#